data_AF-A0A095SSP1-F1
#
_entry.id   AF-A0A095SSP1-F1
#
_cell.length_a   1.000
_cell.length_b   1.000
_cell.length_c   1.000
_cell.angle_alpha   90.00
_cell.angle_beta   90.00
_cell.angle_gamma   90.00
#
_symmetry.space_group_name_H-M   'P 1'
#
loop_
_entity.id
_entity.type
_entity.pdbx_description
1 polymer ?
#
loop_
_entity_poly.entity_id
_entity_poly.type
_entity_poly.pdbx_seq_one_letter_code
_entity_poly.pdbx_strand_id
1 'polypeptide(L)'
;MKILAKLVLVLFVTFLSTPTIVTLIERNTDVSLFYNFAEEEIHKEVKEVKADLKQSFDYPFLNSELLQNSKIISENLSRHDKISEEIFSPPPELI
;
A
#
# COMPACT_ATOMS: atom_id res chain seq x y z
N MET A 1 14.23 -17.44 1.90
CA MET A 1 13.82 -16.50 2.98
C MET A 1 14.96 -15.61 3.47
N LYS A 2 16.13 -16.13 3.84
CA LYS A 2 17.26 -15.31 4.37
C LYS A 2 17.77 -14.24 3.39
N ILE A 3 17.83 -14.53 2.08
CA ILE A 3 18.29 -13.57 1.07
C ILE A 3 17.29 -12.43 0.89
N LEU A 4 15.99 -12.75 0.79
CA LEU A 4 14.94 -11.75 0.69
C LEU A 4 14.89 -10.86 1.93
N ALA A 5 15.00 -11.44 3.12
CA ALA A 5 15.07 -10.69 4.37
C ALA A 5 16.28 -9.74 4.42
N LYS A 6 17.45 -10.19 3.96
CA LYS A 6 18.64 -9.34 3.84
C LYS A 6 18.44 -8.19 2.85
N LEU A 7 17.79 -8.45 1.71
CA LEU A 7 17.51 -7.43 0.70
C LEU A 7 16.58 -6.35 1.27
N VAL A 8 15.49 -6.76 1.92
CA VAL A 8 14.55 -5.85 2.58
C VAL A 8 15.26 -5.06 3.68
N LEU A 9 16.10 -5.71 4.49
CA LEU A 9 16.87 -5.04 5.53
C LEU A 9 17.80 -3.97 4.96
N VAL A 10 18.54 -4.26 3.88
CA VAL A 10 19.41 -3.29 3.22
C VAL A 10 18.59 -2.11 2.69
N LEU A 11 17.45 -2.38 2.05
CA LEU A 11 16.54 -1.34 1.57
C LEU A 11 16.10 -0.41 2.71
N PHE A 12 15.66 -0.97 3.84
CA PHE A 12 15.22 -0.18 4.99
C PHE A 12 16.35 0.66 5.59
N VAL A 13 17.52 0.06 5.81
CA VAL A 13 18.65 0.76 6.44
C VAL A 13 19.14 1.91 5.55
N THR A 14 19.27 1.67 4.24
CA THR A 14 19.67 2.71 3.29
C THR A 14 18.63 3.82 3.20
N PHE A 15 17.35 3.48 3.08
CA PHE A 15 16.26 4.46 3.02
C PHE A 15 16.21 5.36 4.26
N LEU A 16 16.29 4.77 5.47
CA LEU A 16 16.24 5.53 6.73
C LEU A 16 17.49 6.40 6.96
N SER A 17 18.67 5.95 6.53
CA SER A 17 19.94 6.68 6.75
C SER A 17 20.22 7.74 5.68
N THR A 18 19.52 7.71 4.54
CA THR A 18 19.72 8.65 3.42
C THR A 18 19.69 10.12 3.84
N PRO A 19 18.63 10.66 4.49
CA PRO A 19 18.61 12.09 4.87
C PRO A 19 19.73 12.44 5.84
N THR A 20 20.13 11.54 6.73
CA THR A 20 21.26 11.74 7.66
C THR A 20 22.62 11.79 6.95
N ILE A 21 22.83 10.92 5.97
CA ILE A 21 24.09 10.89 5.19
C ILE A 21 24.18 12.15 4.32
N VAL A 22 23.08 12.54 3.68
CA VAL A 22 23.03 13.74 2.82
C VAL A 22 23.30 15.01 3.62
N THR A 23 22.66 15.17 4.78
CA THR A 23 22.89 16.32 5.68
C THR A 23 24.29 16.36 6.28
N LEU A 24 24.95 15.20 6.41
CA LEU A 24 26.34 15.13 6.86
C LEU A 24 27.33 15.60 5.79
N ILE A 25 27.07 15.28 4.52
CA ILE A 25 27.90 15.72 3.38
C ILE A 25 27.72 17.22 3.15
N GLU A 26 26.47 17.69 3.15
CA GLU A 26 26.14 19.08 2.90
C GLU A 26 25.09 19.58 3.90
N ARG A 27 25.55 20.43 4.83
CA ARG A 27 24.75 20.91 5.97
C ARG A 27 23.56 21.77 5.58
N ASN A 28 23.56 22.34 4.38
CA ASN A 28 22.51 23.24 3.89
C ASN A 28 21.63 22.58 2.81
N THR A 29 21.67 21.26 2.67
CA THR A 29 20.78 20.55 1.75
C THR A 29 19.38 20.43 2.35
N ASP A 30 18.38 20.77 1.54
CA ASP A 30 16.98 20.56 1.87
C ASP A 30 16.63 19.06 1.84
N VAL A 31 16.29 18.51 3.01
CA VAL A 31 15.81 17.13 3.20
C VAL A 31 14.35 17.06 3.61
N SER A 32 13.62 18.19 3.57
CA SER A 32 12.20 18.26 3.95
C SER A 32 11.33 17.25 3.19
N LEU A 33 11.63 17.01 1.90
CA LEU A 33 10.95 16.03 1.08
C LEU A 33 11.00 14.61 1.68
N PHE A 34 12.13 14.18 2.23
CA PHE A 34 12.28 12.83 2.79
C PHE A 34 11.43 12.61 4.03
N TYR A 35 11.20 13.67 4.82
CA TYR A 35 10.36 13.62 6.01
C TYR A 35 8.88 13.85 5.70
N ASN A 36 8.56 14.72 4.74
CA ASN A 36 7.19 14.98 4.30
C ASN A 36 6.49 13.72 3.77
N PHE A 37 7.19 12.80 3.09
CA PHE A 37 6.61 11.53 2.64
C PHE A 37 6.17 10.61 3.79
N ALA A 38 6.75 10.75 4.99
CA ALA A 38 6.39 9.96 6.16
C ALA A 38 5.28 10.62 6.99
N GLU A 39 5.11 11.94 6.90
CA GLU A 39 4.11 12.72 7.64
C GLU A 39 2.78 12.88 6.89
N GLU A 40 2.60 12.27 5.72
CA GLU A 40 1.30 12.27 5.05
C GLU A 40 0.27 11.36 5.75
N GLU A 41 -0.32 11.83 6.86
CA GLU A 41 -1.71 11.48 7.25
C GLU A 41 -2.71 12.20 6.32
N ILE A 42 -2.46 12.12 5.01
CA ILE A 42 -3.27 12.81 4.03
C ILE A 42 -4.43 11.89 3.64
N HIS A 43 -5.54 12.06 4.35
CA HIS A 43 -6.91 11.76 3.91
C HIS A 43 -7.30 12.55 2.64
N LYS A 44 -6.39 12.81 1.69
CA LYS A 44 -6.80 13.20 0.35
C LYS A 44 -7.06 11.89 -0.36
N GLU A 45 -8.34 11.61 -0.52
CA GLU A 45 -8.89 10.75 -1.55
C GLU A 45 -7.92 10.76 -2.73
N VAL A 46 -7.15 9.67 -2.85
CA VAL A 46 -6.36 9.41 -4.04
C VAL A 46 -7.40 9.46 -5.15
N LYS A 47 -7.43 10.55 -5.91
CA LYS A 47 -8.21 10.60 -7.13
C LYS A 47 -7.56 9.55 -8.00
N GLU A 48 -8.13 8.35 -7.96
CA GLU A 48 -7.78 7.26 -8.85
C GLU A 48 -7.77 7.87 -10.23
N VAL A 49 -6.57 8.07 -10.77
CA VAL A 49 -6.42 8.44 -12.15
C VAL A 49 -6.90 7.20 -12.88
N LYS A 50 -8.18 7.20 -13.25
CA LYS A 50 -8.77 6.31 -14.25
C LYS A 50 -8.16 6.69 -15.60
N ALA A 51 -6.84 6.67 -15.71
CA ALA A 51 -6.18 6.55 -16.98
C ALA A 51 -6.49 5.12 -17.39
N ASP A 52 -7.50 5.02 -18.25
CA ASP A 52 -7.69 3.87 -19.10
C ASP A 52 -6.42 3.78 -19.96
N LEU A 53 -5.34 3.27 -19.35
CA LEU A 53 -4.06 3.03 -19.99
C LEU A 53 -4.33 1.92 -20.98
N LYS A 54 -4.78 2.30 -22.18
CA LYS A 54 -4.72 1.48 -23.39
C LYS A 54 -3.26 1.30 -23.77
N GLN A 55 -2.49 0.69 -22.88
CA GLN A 55 -1.14 0.25 -23.14
C GLN A 55 -1.28 -1.15 -23.71
N SER A 56 -1.47 -1.22 -25.02
CA SER A 56 -1.39 -2.48 -25.77
C SER A 56 0.07 -2.92 -25.77
N PHE A 57 0.46 -3.66 -24.74
CA PHE A 57 1.70 -4.40 -24.79
C PHE A 57 1.47 -5.69 -25.58
N ASP A 58 2.03 -5.74 -26.78
CA ASP A 58 2.03 -6.95 -27.58
C ASP A 58 3.15 -7.86 -27.04
N TYR A 59 2.80 -8.72 -26.08
CA TYR A 59 3.70 -9.70 -25.49
C TYR A 59 3.43 -11.08 -26.13
N PRO A 60 4.14 -11.44 -27.23
CA PRO A 60 3.86 -12.67 -27.99
C PRO A 60 4.17 -13.98 -27.22
N PHE A 61 4.68 -13.88 -25.99
CA PHE A 61 5.01 -15.00 -25.11
C PHE A 61 3.98 -15.23 -23.99
N LEU A 62 2.92 -14.42 -23.91
CA LEU A 62 1.81 -14.61 -22.95
C LEU A 62 0.69 -15.50 -23.50
N ASN A 63 0.95 -16.32 -24.52
CA ASN A 63 0.07 -17.42 -24.89
C ASN A 63 0.29 -18.59 -23.90
N SER A 64 0.05 -18.35 -22.61
CA SER A 64 -0.36 -19.46 -21.75
C SER A 64 -1.80 -19.73 -22.14
N GLU A 65 -2.08 -20.89 -22.73
CA GLU A 65 -3.44 -21.40 -22.84
C GLU A 65 -4.09 -21.26 -21.46
N LEU A 66 -4.99 -20.28 -21.37
CA LEU A 66 -5.67 -19.87 -20.16
C LEU A 66 -6.52 -21.06 -19.75
N LEU A 67 -5.96 -21.90 -18.89
CA LEU A 67 -6.60 -23.11 -18.41
C LEU A 67 -7.98 -22.69 -17.90
N GLN A 68 -9.01 -23.23 -18.56
CA GLN A 68 -10.42 -22.84 -18.44
C GLN A 68 -10.79 -22.43 -17.02
N ASN A 69 -11.41 -21.25 -16.91
CA ASN A 69 -12.12 -20.79 -15.72
C ASN A 69 -12.91 -21.94 -15.08
N SER A 70 -12.35 -22.55 -14.04
CA SER A 70 -13.14 -23.42 -13.18
C SER A 70 -14.10 -22.51 -12.42
N LYS A 71 -15.40 -22.62 -12.72
CA LYS A 71 -16.46 -21.97 -11.96
C LYS A 71 -16.24 -22.30 -10.48
N ILE A 72 -15.88 -21.30 -9.67
CA ILE A 72 -15.78 -21.48 -8.22
C ILE A 72 -17.21 -21.65 -7.71
N ILE A 73 -17.62 -22.90 -7.47
CA ILE A 73 -18.89 -23.22 -6.81
C ILE A 73 -18.57 -23.35 -5.32
N SER A 74 -18.76 -22.27 -4.57
CA SER A 74 -18.68 -22.33 -3.10
C SER A 74 -20.03 -22.80 -2.55
N GLU A 75 -20.20 -24.10 -2.30
CA GLU A 75 -21.43 -24.65 -1.72
C GLU A 75 -21.69 -24.22 -0.27
N ASN A 76 -20.69 -23.68 0.43
CA ASN A 76 -20.82 -23.34 1.85
C ASN A 76 -20.15 -22.01 2.18
N LEU A 77 -20.85 -20.91 1.87
CA LEU A 77 -20.55 -19.61 2.46
C LEU A 77 -21.16 -19.61 3.86
N SER A 78 -20.39 -20.02 4.87
CA SER A 78 -20.77 -19.87 6.26
C SER A 78 -20.99 -18.38 6.55
N ARG A 79 -22.25 -17.94 6.48
CA ARG A 79 -22.64 -16.59 6.85
C ARG A 79 -22.54 -16.52 8.36
N HIS A 80 -21.53 -15.83 8.86
CA HIS A 80 -21.49 -15.45 10.27
C HIS A 80 -22.46 -14.28 10.45
N ASP A 81 -23.37 -14.41 11.41
CA ASP A 81 -24.23 -13.30 11.80
C ASP A 81 -23.33 -12.14 12.23
N LYS A 82 -23.62 -10.97 11.67
CA LYS A 82 -22.94 -9.74 12.01
C LYS A 82 -23.37 -9.36 13.43
N ILE A 83 -22.69 -9.91 14.43
CA ILE A 83 -22.79 -9.48 15.83
C ILE A 83 -22.06 -8.14 15.93
N SER A 84 -22.59 -7.13 15.26
CA SER A 84 -22.30 -5.75 15.64
C SER A 84 -23.44 -5.36 16.58
N GLU A 85 -23.20 -5.49 17.89
CA GLU A 85 -23.97 -4.70 18.85
C GLU A 85 -23.86 -3.24 18.41
N GLU A 86 -25.01 -2.58 18.35
CA GLU A 86 -25.16 -1.20 17.96
C GLU A 86 -24.34 -0.32 18.93
N ILE A 87 -23.09 -0.02 18.57
CA ILE A 87 -22.21 0.91 19.28
C ILE A 87 -22.65 2.35 19.02
N PHE A 88 -23.89 2.66 19.39
CA PHE A 88 -24.37 4.04 19.50
C PHE A 88 -24.38 4.44 20.98
N SER A 89 -23.26 4.99 21.44
CA SER A 89 -23.26 5.77 22.68
C SER A 89 -23.85 7.15 22.40
N PRO A 90 -24.84 7.62 23.16
CA PRO A 90 -25.35 8.98 23.02
C PRO A 90 -24.23 10.00 23.30
N PRO A 91 -24.28 11.19 22.67
CA PRO A 91 -23.27 12.22 22.86
C PRO A 91 -23.26 12.70 24.32
N PRO A 92 -22.07 12.97 24.90
CA PRO A 92 -21.96 13.45 26.28
C PRO A 92 -22.62 14.83 26.41
N GLU A 93 -23.47 14.99 27.44
CA GLU A 93 -24.03 16.29 27.81
C GLU A 93 -22.89 17.24 28.21
N LEU A 94 -22.82 18.40 27.57
CA LEU A 94 -21.89 19.47 27.93
C LEU A 94 -22.43 20.14 29.20
N ILE A 95 -21.82 19.85 30.36
CA ILE A 95 -21.99 20.63 31.59
C ILE A 95 -20.97 21.77 31.59
#